data_AF-A0A3B6RIH5-F1
#
_entry.id   AF-A0A3B6RIH5-F1
#
_cell.length_a   1.000
_cell.length_b   1.000
_cell.length_c   1.000
_cell.angle_alpha   90.00
_cell.angle_beta   90.00
_cell.angle_gamma   90.00
#
_symmetry.space_group_name_H-M   'P 1'
#
loop_
_entity.id
_entity.type
_entity.pdbx_description
1 polymer ?
#
loop_
_entity_poly.entity_id
_entity_poly.type
_entity_poly.pdbx_seq_one_letter_code
_entity_poly.pdbx_strand_id
1 'polypeptide(L)'
;MLTRRPPARAGRDQGEAVTIARVGRKARDPISAAPVKYGGALRPGEGDAMAQFVQQGKRIPRRGEVGLSAEEIQRFEEAGYVMSGSRHSRITAVRLRKENQVYSAEEKRALATFNYEQRAMRESKVRDDLRRLVDRTLGKLAETEHDPFAMPPSR
;
A
#
# COMPACT_ATOMS: atom_id res chain seq x y z
N MET A 1 53.46 -44.03 -29.23
CA MET A 1 54.12 -42.87 -28.58
C MET A 1 53.35 -42.49 -27.31
N LEU A 2 54.09 -42.35 -26.22
CA LEU A 2 53.69 -42.12 -24.82
C LEU A 2 53.23 -40.65 -24.61
N THR A 3 52.15 -40.36 -23.88
CA THR A 3 52.08 -39.69 -22.54
C THR A 3 50.82 -38.79 -22.50
N ARG A 4 50.18 -38.37 -21.40
CA ARG A 4 50.29 -38.53 -19.94
C ARG A 4 48.92 -38.14 -19.34
N ARG A 5 48.46 -38.84 -18.30
CA ARG A 5 47.24 -38.57 -17.52
C ARG A 5 47.55 -37.50 -16.45
N PRO A 6 46.73 -36.45 -16.25
CA PRO A 6 46.94 -35.49 -15.16
C PRO A 6 46.42 -36.03 -13.81
N PRO A 7 47.04 -35.65 -12.68
CA PRO A 7 46.70 -36.17 -11.35
C PRO A 7 45.50 -35.46 -10.69
N ALA A 8 44.92 -36.16 -9.71
CA ALA A 8 43.79 -35.77 -8.88
C ALA A 8 44.06 -34.50 -8.04
N ARG A 9 43.04 -33.64 -7.93
CA ARG A 9 43.02 -32.45 -7.07
C ARG A 9 42.99 -32.88 -5.60
N ALA A 10 44.05 -32.58 -4.87
CA ALA A 10 44.08 -32.67 -3.41
C ALA A 10 43.23 -31.55 -2.78
N GLY A 11 42.51 -31.92 -1.72
CA GLY A 11 41.60 -31.06 -0.98
C GLY A 11 42.26 -29.80 -0.43
N ARG A 12 41.50 -28.70 -0.48
CA ARG A 12 41.73 -27.51 0.32
C ARG A 12 40.48 -27.34 1.16
N ASP A 13 40.62 -27.68 2.44
CA ASP A 13 39.64 -27.42 3.48
C ASP A 13 39.55 -25.89 3.65
N GLN A 14 38.47 -25.29 3.16
CA GLN A 14 38.15 -23.88 3.36
C GLN A 14 37.03 -23.88 4.39
N GLY A 15 37.35 -23.46 5.62
CA GLY A 15 36.37 -23.23 6.67
C GLY A 15 35.25 -22.34 6.17
N GLU A 16 34.03 -22.87 6.19
CA GLU A 16 32.81 -22.16 5.86
C GLU A 16 32.58 -21.07 6.91
N ALA A 17 32.99 -19.84 6.59
CA ALA A 17 32.57 -18.67 7.34
C ALA A 17 31.05 -18.55 7.18
N VAL A 18 30.32 -18.95 8.23
CA VAL A 18 28.87 -18.76 8.34
C VAL A 18 28.60 -17.27 8.32
N THR A 19 28.34 -16.75 7.12
CA THR A 19 27.82 -15.42 6.92
C THR A 19 26.38 -15.44 7.41
N ILE A 20 26.16 -14.92 8.61
CA ILE A 20 24.83 -14.59 9.11
C ILE A 20 24.19 -13.59 8.14
N ALA A 21 23.40 -14.12 7.21
CA ALA A 21 22.61 -13.31 6.29
C ALA A 21 21.70 -12.42 7.13
N ARG A 22 22.05 -11.15 7.23
CA ARG A 22 21.18 -10.10 7.76
C ARG A 22 19.99 -10.04 6.81
N VAL A 23 18.89 -10.71 7.19
CA VAL A 23 17.60 -10.61 6.49
C VAL A 23 17.14 -9.17 6.62
N GLY A 24 17.59 -8.34 5.68
CA GLY A 24 17.07 -7.00 5.48
C GLY A 24 15.61 -7.14 5.13
N ARG A 25 14.73 -6.91 6.12
CA ARG A 25 13.31 -6.73 5.86
C ARG A 25 13.20 -5.55 4.92
N LYS A 26 12.97 -5.80 3.62
CA LYS A 26 12.59 -4.75 2.67
C LYS A 26 11.42 -4.00 3.29
N ALA A 27 11.61 -2.71 3.56
CA ALA A 27 10.51 -1.83 3.90
C ALA A 27 9.45 -2.02 2.80
N ARG A 28 8.23 -2.39 3.20
CA ARG A 28 7.12 -2.42 2.26
C ARG A 28 6.94 -0.98 1.80
N ASP A 29 7.08 -0.75 0.50
CA ASP A 29 6.92 0.55 -0.11
C ASP A 29 5.59 1.18 0.37
N PRO A 30 5.56 2.49 0.63
CA PRO A 30 4.32 3.17 0.97
C PRO A 30 3.29 2.88 -0.12
N ILE A 31 2.04 2.63 0.29
CA ILE A 31 0.89 2.41 -0.61
C ILE A 31 0.55 3.76 -1.27
N SER A 32 1.46 4.29 -2.06
CA SER A 32 1.28 5.54 -2.79
C SER A 32 1.98 5.38 -4.13
N ALA A 33 1.18 5.45 -5.19
CA ALA A 33 1.58 5.52 -6.59
C ALA A 33 1.89 4.20 -7.35
N ALA A 34 1.59 3.02 -6.80
CA ALA A 34 1.46 1.85 -7.66
C ALA A 34 0.18 2.01 -8.52
N PRO A 35 0.26 1.90 -9.87
CA PRO A 35 -0.92 1.96 -10.71
C PRO A 35 -1.88 0.84 -10.29
N VAL A 36 -3.10 1.23 -9.91
CA VAL A 36 -4.13 0.29 -9.48
C VAL A 36 -4.52 -0.54 -10.69
N LYS A 37 -4.22 -1.84 -10.65
CA LYS A 37 -4.61 -2.75 -11.72
C LYS A 37 -6.06 -3.14 -11.53
N TYR A 38 -6.95 -2.50 -12.28
CA TYR A 38 -8.39 -2.81 -12.31
C TYR A 38 -8.72 -4.14 -13.02
N GLY A 39 -7.76 -5.09 -13.09
CA GLY A 39 -7.90 -6.42 -13.71
C GLY A 39 -8.07 -6.44 -15.24
N GLY A 40 -8.12 -7.63 -15.83
CA GLY A 40 -7.99 -7.85 -17.28
C GLY A 40 -9.27 -7.73 -18.12
N ALA A 41 -10.42 -7.45 -17.50
CA ALA A 41 -11.70 -7.32 -18.21
C ALA A 41 -11.99 -5.89 -18.68
N LEU A 42 -11.17 -4.91 -18.28
CA LEU A 42 -11.21 -3.53 -18.73
C LEU A 42 -10.17 -3.30 -19.84
N ARG A 43 -10.49 -2.43 -20.80
CA ARG A 43 -9.50 -1.98 -21.78
C ARG A 43 -8.41 -1.15 -21.10
N PRO A 44 -7.19 -1.07 -21.67
CA PRO A 44 -6.15 -0.18 -21.15
C PRO A 44 -6.69 1.25 -21.00
N GLY A 45 -6.52 1.86 -19.82
CA GLY A 45 -7.01 3.21 -19.51
C GLY A 45 -8.52 3.34 -19.21
N GLU A 46 -9.34 2.31 -19.44
CA GLU A 46 -10.79 2.35 -19.13
C GLU A 46 -11.01 2.36 -17.61
N GLY A 47 -10.24 1.56 -16.86
CA GLY A 47 -10.32 1.50 -15.39
C GLY A 47 -9.91 2.80 -14.71
N ASP A 48 -8.86 3.46 -15.20
CA ASP A 48 -8.39 4.74 -14.65
C ASP A 48 -9.42 5.86 -14.88
N ALA A 49 -10.05 5.90 -16.06
CA ALA A 49 -11.12 6.85 -16.35
C ALA A 49 -12.34 6.62 -15.47
N MET A 50 -12.77 5.36 -15.29
CA MET A 50 -13.89 5.01 -14.41
C MET A 50 -13.59 5.35 -12.95
N ALA A 51 -12.36 5.11 -12.48
CA ALA A 51 -11.92 5.42 -11.14
C ALA A 51 -12.04 6.91 -10.81
N GLN A 52 -11.73 7.80 -11.75
CA GLN A 52 -11.89 9.25 -11.54
C GLN A 52 -13.35 9.64 -11.26
N PHE A 53 -14.32 9.02 -11.93
CA PHE A 53 -15.74 9.27 -11.66
C PHE A 53 -16.15 8.73 -10.28
N VAL A 54 -15.67 7.54 -9.92
CA VAL A 54 -15.95 6.93 -8.60
C VAL A 54 -15.36 7.77 -7.46
N GLN A 55 -14.13 8.26 -7.61
CA GLN A 55 -13.50 9.15 -6.62
C GLN A 55 -14.25 10.49 -6.49
N GLN A 56 -14.88 10.96 -7.56
CA GLN A 56 -15.76 12.14 -7.54
C GLN A 56 -17.18 11.82 -7.00
N GLY A 57 -17.47 10.58 -6.62
CA GLY A 57 -18.80 10.13 -6.20
C GLY A 57 -19.84 10.15 -7.33
N LYS A 58 -19.40 10.27 -8.58
CA LYS A 58 -20.26 10.37 -9.75
C LYS A 58 -20.49 9.00 -10.37
N ARG A 59 -21.70 8.81 -10.91
CA ARG A 59 -22.04 7.63 -11.68
C ARG A 59 -21.13 7.51 -12.92
N ILE A 60 -20.64 6.31 -13.20
CA ILE A 60 -19.84 6.03 -14.39
C ILE A 60 -20.71 6.16 -15.67
N PRO A 61 -20.32 7.00 -16.65
CA PRO A 61 -21.07 7.20 -17.89
C PRO A 61 -21.21 5.92 -18.73
N ARG A 62 -22.40 5.64 -19.27
CA ARG A 62 -22.63 4.51 -20.20
C ARG A 62 -22.28 4.89 -21.63
N ARG A 63 -22.05 3.88 -22.49
CA ARG A 63 -21.89 4.07 -23.93
C ARG A 63 -23.18 4.68 -24.51
N GLY A 64 -23.12 5.95 -24.93
CA GLY A 64 -24.28 6.75 -25.36
C GLY A 64 -24.54 7.99 -24.50
N GLU A 65 -23.94 8.04 -23.31
CA GLU A 65 -24.02 9.17 -22.37
C GLU A 65 -22.75 10.05 -22.42
N VAL A 66 -21.81 9.76 -23.33
CA VAL A 66 -20.55 10.52 -23.50
C VAL A 66 -20.88 11.89 -24.08
N GLY A 67 -20.85 12.91 -23.23
CA GLY A 67 -21.19 14.29 -23.58
C GLY A 67 -22.38 14.86 -22.80
N LEU A 68 -23.10 14.04 -22.04
CA LEU A 68 -24.10 14.48 -21.07
C LEU A 68 -23.48 14.55 -19.67
N SER A 69 -23.85 15.55 -18.90
CA SER A 69 -23.47 15.65 -17.49
C SER A 69 -24.17 14.57 -16.66
N ALA A 70 -23.56 14.19 -15.53
CA ALA A 70 -24.15 13.21 -14.62
C ALA A 70 -25.56 13.61 -14.14
N GLU A 71 -25.79 14.92 -13.96
CA GLU A 71 -27.07 15.47 -13.53
C GLU A 71 -28.14 15.38 -14.62
N GLU A 72 -27.78 15.61 -15.89
CA GLU A 72 -28.71 15.43 -17.02
C GLU A 72 -29.15 13.98 -17.15
N ILE A 73 -28.22 13.04 -17.00
CA ILE A 73 -28.51 11.60 -17.05
C ILE A 73 -29.49 11.21 -15.94
N GLN A 74 -29.25 11.69 -14.72
CA GLN A 74 -30.15 11.43 -13.59
C GLN A 74 -31.56 11.97 -13.84
N ARG A 75 -31.69 13.21 -14.35
CA ARG A 75 -32.99 13.80 -14.71
C ARG A 75 -33.74 12.98 -15.76
N PHE A 76 -33.04 12.47 -16.77
CA PHE A 76 -33.65 11.62 -17.78
C PHE A 76 -34.10 10.25 -17.23
N GLU A 77 -33.33 9.64 -16.34
CA GLU A 77 -33.72 8.38 -15.69
C GLU A 77 -34.92 8.57 -14.73
N GLU A 78 -34.95 9.66 -13.96
CA GLU A 78 -36.08 10.03 -13.09
C GLU A 78 -37.37 10.29 -13.88
N ALA A 79 -37.25 10.93 -15.05
CA ALA A 79 -38.36 11.13 -15.98
C ALA A 79 -38.81 9.85 -16.71
N GLY A 80 -38.14 8.71 -16.49
CA GLY A 80 -38.50 7.40 -17.04
C GLY A 80 -37.94 7.12 -18.43
N TYR A 81 -37.01 7.94 -18.94
CA TYR A 81 -36.34 7.67 -20.21
C TYR A 81 -35.36 6.51 -20.06
N VAL A 82 -35.62 5.42 -20.78
CA VAL A 82 -34.73 4.26 -20.83
C VAL A 82 -33.75 4.43 -21.98
N MET A 83 -32.47 4.62 -21.66
CA MET A 83 -31.41 4.77 -22.67
C MET A 83 -31.29 3.52 -23.56
N SER A 84 -30.95 3.73 -24.83
CA SER A 84 -30.77 2.63 -25.79
C SER A 84 -29.70 1.66 -25.28
N GLY A 85 -30.04 0.38 -25.19
CA GLY A 85 -29.17 -0.67 -24.63
C GLY A 85 -29.47 -1.10 -23.19
N SER A 86 -30.30 -0.37 -22.44
CA SER A 86 -30.72 -0.77 -21.09
C SER A 86 -31.65 -2.01 -21.08
N ARG A 87 -32.34 -2.26 -22.21
CA ARG A 87 -33.25 -3.42 -22.37
C ARG A 87 -32.54 -4.77 -22.55
N HIS A 88 -31.23 -4.80 -22.82
CA HIS A 88 -30.50 -6.05 -23.09
C HIS A 88 -29.77 -6.56 -21.84
N SER A 89 -30.34 -7.58 -21.20
CA SER A 89 -29.87 -8.15 -19.94
C SER A 89 -28.39 -8.57 -19.96
N ARG A 90 -27.93 -9.21 -21.04
CA ARG A 90 -26.53 -9.67 -21.16
C ARG A 90 -25.53 -8.51 -21.23
N ILE A 91 -25.85 -7.41 -21.91
CA ILE A 91 -24.97 -6.23 -21.97
C ILE A 91 -24.95 -5.51 -20.62
N THR A 92 -26.11 -5.35 -19.98
CA THR A 92 -26.20 -4.77 -18.64
C THR A 92 -25.39 -5.55 -17.62
N ALA A 93 -25.40 -6.88 -17.68
CA ALA A 93 -24.58 -7.72 -16.82
C ALA A 93 -23.06 -7.56 -17.07
N VAL A 94 -22.63 -7.45 -18.33
CA VAL A 94 -21.20 -7.18 -18.66
C VAL A 94 -20.76 -5.82 -18.10
N ARG A 95 -21.60 -4.79 -18.28
CA ARG A 95 -21.36 -3.45 -17.73
C ARG A 95 -21.26 -3.48 -16.21
N LEU A 96 -22.23 -4.08 -15.53
CA LEU A 96 -22.22 -4.17 -14.07
C LEU A 96 -20.97 -4.90 -13.56
N ARG A 97 -20.53 -5.97 -14.24
CA ARG A 97 -19.27 -6.64 -13.88
C ARG A 97 -18.05 -5.72 -14.00
N LYS A 98 -17.96 -4.92 -15.06
CA LYS A 98 -16.89 -3.94 -15.25
C LYS A 98 -16.93 -2.83 -14.20
N GLU A 99 -18.10 -2.28 -13.92
CA GLU A 99 -18.30 -1.27 -12.88
C GLU A 99 -17.90 -1.82 -11.50
N ASN A 100 -18.39 -3.00 -11.13
CA ASN A 100 -18.06 -3.67 -9.87
C ASN A 100 -16.57 -3.99 -9.72
N GLN A 101 -15.87 -4.24 -10.82
CA GLN A 101 -14.43 -4.46 -10.81
C GLN A 101 -13.66 -3.21 -10.40
N VAL A 102 -14.12 -2.03 -10.83
CA VAL A 102 -13.55 -0.75 -10.44
C VAL A 102 -13.90 -0.43 -8.99
N TYR A 103 -15.17 -0.58 -8.59
CA TYR A 103 -15.59 -0.37 -7.20
C TYR A 103 -14.81 -1.28 -6.24
N SER A 104 -14.72 -2.59 -6.53
CA SER A 104 -14.01 -3.53 -5.67
C SER A 104 -12.51 -3.21 -5.55
N ALA A 105 -11.90 -2.65 -6.58
CA ALA A 105 -10.49 -2.26 -6.55
C ALA A 105 -10.28 -0.96 -5.75
N GLU A 106 -11.14 0.04 -5.95
CA GLU A 106 -11.09 1.29 -5.21
C GLU A 106 -11.42 1.10 -3.72
N GLU A 107 -12.42 0.29 -3.37
CA GLU A 107 -12.74 -0.04 -1.99
C GLU A 107 -11.57 -0.73 -1.29
N LYS A 108 -10.94 -1.71 -1.95
CA LYS A 108 -9.73 -2.38 -1.40
C LYS A 108 -8.58 -1.41 -1.20
N ARG A 109 -8.40 -0.47 -2.12
CA ARG A 109 -7.38 0.58 -2.00
C ARG A 109 -7.69 1.51 -0.83
N ALA A 110 -8.91 2.01 -0.74
CA ALA A 110 -9.36 2.88 0.35
C ALA A 110 -9.17 2.22 1.72
N LEU A 111 -9.58 0.95 1.85
CA LEU A 111 -9.38 0.17 3.08
C LEU A 111 -7.90 -0.05 3.40
N ALA A 112 -7.07 -0.31 2.39
CA ALA A 112 -5.63 -0.50 2.60
C ALA A 112 -4.94 0.80 3.08
N THR A 113 -5.28 1.94 2.48
CA THR A 113 -4.79 3.26 2.92
C THR A 113 -5.25 3.54 4.34
N PHE A 114 -6.52 3.32 4.65
CA PHE A 114 -7.06 3.52 6.00
C PHE A 114 -6.35 2.65 7.03
N ASN A 115 -6.16 1.35 6.75
CA ASN A 115 -5.46 0.43 7.65
C ASN A 115 -3.99 0.82 7.84
N TYR A 116 -3.32 1.31 6.79
CA TYR A 116 -1.95 1.81 6.86
C TYR A 116 -1.87 3.06 7.74
N GLU A 117 -2.76 4.03 7.56
CA GLU A 117 -2.81 5.25 8.36
C GLU A 117 -3.11 4.95 9.84
N GLN A 118 -4.10 4.11 10.12
CA GLN A 118 -4.43 3.69 11.49
C GLN A 118 -3.25 2.99 12.16
N ARG A 119 -2.56 2.11 11.43
CA ARG A 119 -1.37 1.43 11.91
C ARG A 119 -0.22 2.40 12.16
N ALA A 120 0.03 3.33 11.24
CA ALA A 120 1.08 4.34 11.38
C ALA A 120 0.83 5.25 12.58
N MET A 121 -0.42 5.69 12.81
CA MET A 121 -0.81 6.45 14.00
C MET A 121 -0.59 5.65 15.29
N ARG A 122 -0.98 4.37 15.30
CA ARG A 122 -0.77 3.49 16.46
C ARG A 122 0.71 3.28 16.75
N GLU A 123 1.51 3.02 15.71
CA GLU A 123 2.97 2.85 15.84
C GLU A 123 3.65 4.15 16.30
N SER A 124 3.19 5.32 15.86
CA SER A 124 3.69 6.61 16.35
C SER A 124 3.40 6.80 17.83
N LYS A 125 2.17 6.54 18.28
CA LYS A 125 1.81 6.62 19.71
C LYS A 125 2.70 5.72 20.56
N VAL A 126 2.87 4.46 20.15
CA VAL A 126 3.73 3.49 20.84
C VAL A 126 5.19 3.97 20.88
N ARG A 127 5.69 4.56 19.78
CA ARG A 127 7.04 5.13 19.71
C ARG A 127 7.21 6.29 20.69
N ASP A 128 6.23 7.17 20.78
CA ASP A 128 6.28 8.35 21.66
C ASP A 128 6.17 7.94 23.13
N ASP A 129 5.31 6.97 23.45
CA ASP A 129 5.22 6.41 24.80
C ASP A 129 6.52 5.70 25.21
N LEU A 130 7.16 4.99 24.29
CA LEU A 130 8.48 4.37 24.52
C LEU A 130 9.55 5.43 24.79
N ARG A 131 9.61 6.49 23.98
CA ARG A 131 10.54 7.62 24.21
C ARG A 131 10.34 8.22 25.61
N ARG A 132 9.10 8.50 26.00
CA ARG A 132 8.77 9.01 27.34
C ARG A 132 9.14 8.06 28.48
N LEU A 133 9.12 6.74 28.26
CA LEU A 133 9.57 5.77 29.25
C LEU A 133 11.10 5.78 29.37
N VAL A 134 11.80 5.79 28.24
CA VAL A 134 13.28 5.85 28.20
C VAL A 134 13.77 7.15 28.83
N ASP A 135 13.21 8.30 28.46
CA ASP A 135 13.57 9.61 29.02
C ASP A 135 13.32 9.66 30.53
N ARG A 136 12.23 9.06 31.02
CA ARG A 136 11.99 8.93 32.47
C ARG A 136 13.00 8.04 33.16
N THR A 137 13.39 6.93 32.55
CA THR A 137 14.40 6.03 33.15
C THR A 137 15.79 6.64 33.14
N LEU A 138 16.19 7.31 32.05
CA LEU A 138 17.49 7.98 31.94
C LEU A 138 17.54 9.25 32.79
N GLY A 139 16.45 10.02 32.86
CA GLY A 139 16.33 11.18 33.76
C GLY A 139 16.38 10.78 35.24
N LYS A 140 15.73 9.66 35.62
CA LYS A 140 15.85 9.12 36.98
C LYS A 140 17.25 8.60 37.30
N LEU A 141 17.94 7.99 36.33
CA LEU A 141 19.34 7.58 36.49
C LEU A 141 20.26 8.79 36.67
N ALA A 142 19.98 9.91 35.99
CA ALA A 142 20.73 11.16 36.14
C ALA A 142 20.47 11.84 37.50
N GLU A 143 19.26 11.74 38.08
CA GLU A 143 18.98 12.26 39.43
C GLU A 143 19.57 11.39 40.55
N THR A 144 19.84 10.10 40.30
CA THR A 144 20.52 9.22 41.26
C THR A 144 22.04 9.41 41.32
N GLU A 145 22.63 10.17 40.41
CA GLU A 145 24.03 10.63 40.50
C GLU A 145 24.15 11.96 41.28
N HIS A 146 23.40 12.10 42.37
CA HIS A 146 23.70 13.11 43.38
C HIS A 146 24.78 12.55 44.31
N ASP A 147 26.04 12.94 44.08
CA ASP A 147 27.15 12.61 44.98
C ASP A 147 26.98 13.38 46.30
N PRO A 148 26.61 12.72 47.42
CA PRO A 148 26.31 13.40 48.68
C PRO A 148 27.57 13.98 49.36
N PHE A 149 28.76 13.76 48.78
CA PHE A 149 30.04 14.24 49.30
C PHE A 149 30.72 15.31 48.43
N ALA A 150 30.08 15.77 47.34
CA ALA A 150 30.63 16.84 46.53
C ALA A 150 30.68 18.17 47.33
N MET A 151 31.89 18.57 47.76
CA MET A 151 32.09 19.79 48.53
C MET A 151 31.67 21.04 47.73
N PRO A 152 31.01 22.03 48.37
CA PRO A 152 30.64 23.25 47.71
C PRO A 152 31.89 24.05 47.31
N PRO A 153 31.84 24.80 46.18
CA PRO A 153 32.99 25.54 45.70
C PRO A 153 33.39 26.60 46.73
N SER A 154 34.64 26.53 47.18
CA SER A 154 35.27 27.54 48.02
C SER A 154 35.30 28.87 47.28
N ARG A 155 34.67 29.89 47.87
CA ARG A 155 34.76 31.28 47.43
C ARG A 155 36.16 31.85 47.57
#